data_AF-A0A3N5GRC1-F1
#
_entry.id   AF-A0A3N5GRC1-F1
#
_cell.length_a   1.000
_cell.length_b   1.000
_cell.length_c   1.000
_cell.angle_alpha   90.00
_cell.angle_beta   90.00
_cell.angle_gamma   90.00
#
_symmetry.space_group_name_H-M   'P 1'
#
loop_
_entity.id
_entity.type
_entity.pdbx_description
1 polymer ?
#
loop_
_entity_poly.entity_id
_entity_poly.type
_entity_poly.pdbx_seq_one_letter_code
_entity_poly.pdbx_strand_id
1 'polypeptide(L)'
;MNRARTHHAPAAPTRRDATPRLVLLATLLLCACAGGSPPSAGPHPGPRRVRVAQAERSNRPLVTEVVGTVRATRSATIAPLLGGTVAEIRVGLGSSVRAGEVLVRLSAGDVAARLEQTRLTSAQAERDRNRATLLKEQGAMS
;
A
#
# COMPACT_ATOMS: atom_id res chain seq x y z
N MET A 1 -15.38 54.30 13.14
CA MET A 1 -15.96 54.82 11.88
C MET A 1 -17.36 54.24 11.77
N ASN A 2 -18.49 54.95 11.83
CA ASN A 2 -18.80 56.38 11.74
C ASN A 2 -20.20 56.52 12.40
N ARG A 3 -20.34 57.09 13.60
CA ARG A 3 -20.96 58.43 13.91
C ARG A 3 -22.03 58.85 12.89
N ALA A 4 -23.25 59.28 13.20
CA ALA A 4 -23.87 60.00 14.31
C ALA A 4 -25.41 59.93 14.06
N ARG A 5 -26.40 60.30 14.88
CA ARG A 5 -26.50 61.25 15.99
C ARG A 5 -27.88 61.00 16.62
N THR A 6 -27.94 60.95 17.95
CA THR A 6 -29.14 61.02 18.80
C THR A 6 -29.87 62.36 18.65
N HIS A 7 -31.15 62.45 19.01
CA HIS A 7 -31.77 63.46 19.91
C HIS A 7 -33.30 63.18 19.96
N HIS A 8 -33.84 62.64 21.07
CA HIS A 8 -34.41 63.34 22.23
C HIS A 8 -35.94 63.58 22.10
N ALA A 9 -36.69 63.04 23.07
CA ALA A 9 -38.13 63.21 23.33
C ALA A 9 -38.44 64.65 23.86
N PRO A 10 -39.62 65.01 24.41
CA PRO A 10 -40.96 64.38 24.46
C PRO A 10 -42.10 65.38 24.11
N ALA A 11 -43.36 64.95 24.17
CA ALA A 11 -44.47 65.60 24.90
C ALA A 11 -45.85 65.30 24.26
N ALA A 12 -46.65 64.52 25.00
CA ALA A 12 -48.11 64.56 25.02
C ALA A 12 -48.59 66.00 25.38
N PRO A 13 -49.88 66.41 25.27
CA PRO A 13 -51.04 65.54 25.47
C PRO A 13 -52.35 65.93 24.73
N THR A 14 -53.37 65.08 24.93
CA THR A 14 -54.82 65.42 25.01
C THR A 14 -55.49 65.98 23.75
N ARG A 15 -56.73 65.69 23.39
CA ARG A 15 -57.82 64.89 23.94
C ARG A 15 -58.82 64.83 22.78
N ARG A 16 -59.37 63.63 22.52
CA ARG A 16 -60.82 63.39 22.40
C ARG A 16 -61.61 64.42 21.58
N ASP A 17 -61.91 64.10 20.32
CA ASP A 17 -63.19 63.46 19.94
C ASP A 17 -63.43 63.53 18.42
N ALA A 18 -64.34 62.67 17.94
CA ALA A 18 -64.88 62.58 16.57
C ALA A 18 -64.10 61.72 15.55
N THR A 19 -63.92 60.47 15.96
CA THR A 19 -63.81 59.24 15.15
C THR A 19 -65.14 58.89 14.45
N PRO A 20 -65.34 59.34 13.19
CA PRO A 20 -65.85 58.41 12.18
C PRO A 20 -65.06 58.46 10.86
N ARG A 21 -64.30 59.54 10.60
CA ARG A 21 -63.45 59.68 9.40
C ARG A 21 -62.24 58.75 9.42
N LEU A 22 -61.64 58.53 10.60
CA LEU A 22 -60.48 57.64 10.74
C LEU A 22 -60.87 56.16 10.56
N VAL A 23 -62.06 55.77 11.03
CA VAL A 23 -62.59 54.41 10.85
C VAL A 23 -62.95 54.16 9.38
N LEU A 24 -63.56 55.14 8.71
CA LEU A 24 -63.87 55.06 7.28
C LEU A 24 -62.61 55.02 6.40
N LEU A 25 -61.56 55.77 6.76
CA LEU A 25 -60.27 55.73 6.06
C LEU A 25 -59.55 54.38 6.28
N ALA A 26 -59.64 53.83 7.49
CA ALA A 26 -59.05 52.53 7.82
C ALA A 26 -59.78 51.37 7.09
N THR A 27 -61.10 51.39 6.99
CA THR A 27 -61.85 50.37 6.22
C THR A 27 -61.60 50.50 4.71
N LEU A 28 -61.41 51.71 4.18
CA LEU A 28 -60.99 51.91 2.79
C LEU A 28 -59.57 51.36 2.54
N LEU A 29 -58.64 51.55 3.49
CA LEU A 29 -57.29 50.99 3.41
C LEU A 29 -57.29 49.46 3.47
N LEU A 30 -58.17 48.84 4.27
CA LEU A 30 -58.26 47.37 4.34
C LEU A 30 -58.87 46.77 3.05
N CYS A 31 -59.82 47.45 2.39
CA CYS A 31 -60.34 47.01 1.09
C CYS A 31 -59.33 47.18 -0.06
N ALA A 32 -58.37 48.10 0.07
CA ALA A 32 -57.30 48.29 -0.93
C ALA A 32 -56.22 47.18 -0.90
N CYS A 33 -56.13 46.40 0.19
CA CYS A 33 -55.18 45.29 0.33
C CYS A 33 -55.75 43.91 -0.05
N ALA A 34 -57.00 43.83 -0.51
CA ALA A 34 -57.61 42.61 -1.02
C ALA A 34 -57.43 42.43 -2.55
N GLY A 35 -56.64 43.30 -3.20
CA GLY A 35 -56.22 43.18 -4.58
C GLY A 35 -54.94 42.34 -4.70
N GLY A 36 -55.04 41.03 -4.48
CA GLY A 36 -53.95 40.11 -4.81
C GLY A 36 -53.67 40.19 -6.31
N SER A 37 -52.54 40.80 -6.68
CA SER A 37 -52.08 40.78 -8.07
C SER A 37 -51.83 39.33 -8.48
N PRO A 38 -52.42 38.82 -9.57
CA PRO A 38 -52.07 37.50 -10.05
C PRO A 38 -50.56 37.47 -10.33
N PRO A 39 -49.85 36.36 -10.08
CA PRO A 39 -48.44 36.27 -10.43
C PRO A 39 -48.32 36.60 -11.92
N SER A 40 -47.68 37.73 -12.23
CA SER A 40 -47.38 38.11 -13.60
C SER A 40 -46.46 37.04 -14.16
N ALA A 41 -46.99 36.22 -15.07
CA ALA A 41 -46.19 35.30 -15.85
C ALA A 41 -45.28 36.15 -16.73
N GLY A 42 -44.05 36.37 -16.24
CA GLY A 42 -43.00 36.98 -17.05
C GLY A 42 -42.75 36.13 -18.32
N PRO A 43 -42.14 36.70 -19.37
CA PRO A 43 -41.89 35.98 -20.61
C PRO A 43 -41.16 34.67 -20.33
N HIS A 44 -41.84 33.54 -20.57
CA HIS A 44 -41.20 32.24 -20.46
C HIS A 44 -40.18 32.12 -21.59
N PRO A 45 -38.88 31.93 -21.30
CA PRO A 45 -37.90 31.73 -22.35
C PRO A 45 -38.30 30.47 -23.14
N GLY A 46 -38.39 30.63 -24.46
CA GLY A 46 -38.80 29.55 -25.36
C GLY A 46 -37.89 28.32 -25.24
N PRO A 47 -38.37 27.15 -25.71
CA PRO A 47 -37.65 25.89 -25.57
C PRO A 47 -36.25 26.00 -26.17
N ARG A 48 -35.24 25.82 -25.32
CA ARG A 48 -33.83 25.88 -25.72
C ARG A 48 -33.41 24.51 -26.22
N ARG A 49 -32.91 24.44 -27.45
CA ARG A 49 -32.31 23.21 -27.97
C ARG A 49 -31.09 22.84 -27.12
N VAL A 50 -31.08 21.60 -26.61
CA VAL A 50 -29.99 21.02 -25.83
C VAL A 50 -29.52 19.73 -26.47
N ARG A 51 -28.25 19.38 -26.25
CA ARG A 51 -27.72 18.07 -26.62
C ARG A 51 -27.94 17.11 -25.47
N VAL A 52 -28.52 15.96 -25.76
CA VAL A 52 -28.70 14.87 -24.80
C VAL A 52 -27.83 13.69 -25.19
N ALA A 53 -27.42 12.91 -24.18
CA ALA A 53 -26.80 11.60 -24.35
C ALA A 53 -27.45 10.64 -23.35
N GLN A 54 -27.71 9.40 -23.78
CA GLN A 54 -28.30 8.37 -22.93
C GLN A 54 -27.21 7.75 -22.04
N ALA A 55 -27.47 7.68 -20.73
CA ALA A 55 -26.55 7.01 -19.81
C ALA A 55 -26.76 5.50 -19.87
N GLU A 56 -25.68 4.76 -20.15
CA GLU A 56 -25.66 3.30 -20.09
C GLU A 56 -24.81 2.83 -18.92
N ARG A 57 -25.28 1.79 -18.22
CA ARG A 57 -24.56 1.20 -17.10
C ARG A 57 -23.63 0.12 -17.61
N SER A 58 -22.33 0.38 -17.61
CA SER A 58 -21.30 -0.63 -17.90
C SER A 58 -20.52 -0.97 -16.63
N ASN A 59 -20.29 -2.26 -16.38
CA ASN A 59 -19.38 -2.67 -15.32
C ASN A 59 -17.94 -2.53 -15.81
N ARG A 60 -17.19 -1.58 -15.25
CA ARG A 60 -15.76 -1.41 -15.53
C ARG A 60 -14.97 -1.56 -14.24
N PRO A 61 -13.89 -2.35 -14.24
CA PRO A 61 -13.03 -2.43 -13.07
C PRO A 61 -12.34 -1.09 -12.82
N LEU A 62 -12.20 -0.73 -11.55
CA LEU A 62 -11.31 0.35 -11.13
C LEU A 62 -9.89 -0.22 -11.10
N VAL A 63 -9.04 0.22 -12.02
CA VAL A 63 -7.65 -0.21 -12.13
C VAL A 63 -6.74 0.89 -11.61
N THR A 64 -5.78 0.52 -10.77
CA THR A 64 -4.71 1.40 -10.31
C THR A 64 -3.39 0.87 -10.84
N GLU A 65 -2.71 1.65 -11.67
CA GLU A 65 -1.38 1.30 -12.16
C GLU A 65 -0.32 1.69 -11.13
N VAL A 66 0.62 0.78 -10.88
CA VAL A 66 1.71 0.98 -9.92
C VAL A 66 3.02 0.59 -10.58
N VAL A 67 4.04 1.42 -10.40
CA VAL A 67 5.39 1.15 -10.90
C VAL A 67 6.17 0.36 -9.84
N GLY A 68 6.84 -0.71 -10.27
CA GLY A 68 7.67 -1.54 -9.42
C GLY A 68 8.94 -2.00 -10.13
N THR A 69 9.92 -2.46 -9.34
CA THR A 69 11.15 -3.06 -9.88
C THR A 69 11.22 -4.52 -9.47
N VAL A 70 11.69 -5.37 -10.38
CA VAL A 70 11.92 -6.79 -10.08
C VAL A 70 13.30 -6.93 -9.45
N ARG A 71 13.39 -7.76 -8.40
CA ARG A 71 14.63 -8.14 -7.75
C ARG A 71 14.78 -9.65 -7.73
N ALA A 72 16.02 -10.13 -7.70
CA ALA A 72 16.30 -11.54 -7.56
C ALA A 72 15.71 -12.07 -6.24
N THR A 73 14.88 -13.11 -6.32
CA THR A 73 14.29 -13.74 -5.13
C THR A 73 15.34 -14.42 -4.26
N ARG A 74 16.40 -14.96 -4.89
CA ARG A 74 17.52 -15.63 -4.22
C ARG A 74 18.82 -15.22 -4.89
N SER A 75 19.85 -14.97 -4.09
CA SER A 75 21.20 -14.69 -4.54
C SER A 75 22.17 -15.48 -3.69
N ALA A 76 23.22 -16.02 -4.30
CA ALA A 76 24.25 -16.79 -3.62
C ALA A 76 25.63 -16.36 -4.14
N THR A 77 26.53 -16.03 -3.21
CA THR A 77 27.94 -15.82 -3.50
C THR A 77 28.67 -17.13 -3.29
N ILE A 78 29.25 -17.68 -4.35
CA ILE A 78 29.96 -18.96 -4.29
C ILE A 78 31.43 -18.71 -3.96
N ALA A 79 31.91 -19.33 -2.88
CA ALA A 79 33.31 -19.28 -2.46
C ALA A 79 33.78 -20.69 -2.05
N PRO A 80 35.05 -21.03 -2.32
CA PRO A 80 35.61 -22.30 -1.88
C PRO A 80 35.78 -22.33 -0.36
N LEU A 81 35.44 -23.46 0.27
CA LEU A 81 35.59 -23.66 1.72
C LEU A 81 37.02 -23.97 2.15
N LEU A 82 37.84 -24.46 1.22
CA LEU A 82 39.21 -24.87 1.44
C LEU A 82 40.11 -24.16 0.43
N GLY A 83 41.34 -23.87 0.85
CA GLY A 83 42.37 -23.38 -0.05
C GLY A 83 42.77 -24.45 -1.07
N GLY A 84 43.12 -24.01 -2.27
CA GLY A 84 43.57 -24.87 -3.35
C GLY A 84 43.73 -24.09 -4.64
N THR A 85 44.31 -24.71 -5.65
CA THR A 85 44.48 -24.12 -6.98
C THR A 85 43.27 -24.50 -7.85
N VAL A 86 42.80 -23.58 -8.69
CA VAL A 86 41.75 -23.88 -9.66
C VAL A 86 42.31 -24.84 -10.72
N ALA A 87 41.79 -26.06 -10.78
CA ALA A 87 42.17 -27.05 -11.77
C ALA A 87 41.36 -26.90 -13.06
N GLU A 88 40.07 -26.56 -12.94
CA GLU A 88 39.15 -26.47 -14.07
C GLU A 88 37.96 -25.57 -13.72
N ILE A 89 37.49 -24.78 -14.69
CA ILE A 89 36.25 -24.01 -14.61
C ILE A 89 35.30 -24.60 -15.66
N ARG A 90 34.08 -24.97 -15.25
CA ARG A 90 33.11 -25.66 -16.11
C ARG A 90 31.94 -24.81 -16.56
N VAL A 91 31.92 -23.55 -16.17
CA VAL A 91 30.81 -22.63 -16.44
C VAL A 91 31.32 -21.32 -17.01
N GLY A 92 30.58 -20.79 -17.98
CA GLY A 92 30.84 -19.48 -18.58
C GLY A 92 29.97 -18.38 -17.98
N LEU A 93 30.32 -17.13 -18.26
CA LEU A 93 29.52 -15.97 -17.85
C LEU A 93 28.11 -16.04 -18.47
N GLY A 94 27.08 -15.77 -17.66
CA GLY A 94 25.67 -15.82 -18.08
C GLY A 94 25.08 -17.23 -18.21
N SER A 95 25.85 -18.28 -17.91
CA SER A 95 25.35 -19.66 -17.97
C SER A 95 24.30 -19.91 -16.88
N SER A 96 23.23 -20.62 -17.24
CA SER A 96 22.27 -21.16 -16.27
C SER A 96 22.80 -22.46 -15.68
N VAL A 97 22.72 -22.61 -14.36
CA VAL A 97 23.24 -23.78 -13.63
C VAL A 97 22.19 -24.31 -12.65
N ARG A 98 22.25 -25.61 -12.37
CA ARG A 98 21.36 -26.26 -11.40
C ARG A 98 22.04 -26.47 -10.05
N ALA A 99 21.24 -26.65 -9.00
CA ALA A 99 21.76 -27.00 -7.69
C ALA A 99 22.50 -28.35 -7.76
N GLY A 100 23.70 -28.41 -7.19
CA GLY A 100 24.58 -29.59 -7.24
C GLY A 100 25.45 -29.70 -8.48
N GLU A 101 25.31 -28.79 -9.45
CA GLU A 101 26.17 -28.75 -10.64
C GLU A 101 27.58 -28.27 -10.29
N VAL A 102 28.59 -28.95 -10.85
CA VAL A 102 30.00 -28.63 -10.57
C VAL A 102 30.41 -27.40 -11.37
N LEU A 103 30.60 -26.28 -10.68
CA LEU A 103 31.02 -25.01 -11.30
C LEU A 103 32.53 -24.94 -11.54
N VAL A 104 33.30 -25.35 -10.53
CA VAL A 104 34.78 -25.26 -10.51
C VAL A 104 35.34 -26.50 -9.82
N ARG A 105 36.44 -27.04 -10.34
CA ARG A 105 37.20 -28.11 -9.71
C ARG A 105 38.50 -27.55 -9.15
N LEU A 106 38.74 -27.79 -7.87
CA LEU A 106 39.97 -27.41 -7.18
C LEU A 106 40.93 -28.59 -7.10
N SER A 107 42.23 -28.30 -7.25
CA SER A 107 43.30 -29.21 -6.90
C SER A 107 43.82 -28.84 -5.51
N ALA A 108 43.70 -29.76 -4.56
CA ALA A 108 44.22 -29.62 -3.21
C ALA A 108 44.93 -30.91 -2.80
N GLY A 109 46.21 -31.03 -3.17
CA GLY A 109 47.02 -32.23 -2.93
C GLY A 109 47.10 -32.61 -1.43
N ASP A 110 47.20 -31.61 -0.56
CA ASP A 110 47.30 -31.80 0.89
C ASP A 110 46.04 -32.46 1.48
N VAL A 111 44.86 -32.16 0.93
CA VAL A 111 43.59 -32.74 1.38
C VAL A 111 43.56 -34.23 1.06
N ALA A 112 44.00 -34.62 -0.14
CA ALA A 112 44.08 -36.02 -0.54
C ALA A 112 45.11 -36.79 0.31
N ALA A 113 46.29 -36.21 0.53
CA ALA A 113 47.33 -36.81 1.36
C ALA A 113 46.85 -37.03 2.81
N ARG A 114 46.19 -36.03 3.41
CA ARG A 114 45.66 -36.12 4.78
C ARG A 114 44.52 -37.13 4.89
N LEU A 115 43.70 -37.26 3.83
CA LEU A 115 42.66 -38.27 3.76
C LEU A 115 43.27 -39.67 3.78
N GLU A 116 44.28 -39.94 2.96
CA GLU A 116 44.98 -41.22 2.93
C GLU A 116 45.65 -41.55 4.27
N GLN A 117 46.35 -40.59 4.86
CA GLN A 117 46.95 -40.77 6.18
C GLN A 117 45.90 -41.15 7.24
N THR A 118 44.75 -40.46 7.23
CA THR A 118 43.66 -40.71 8.19
C THR A 118 43.03 -42.10 7.97
N ARG A 119 42.88 -42.53 6.71
CA ARG A 119 42.39 -43.87 6.37
C ARG A 119 43.31 -44.97 6.91
N LEU A 120 44.62 -44.79 6.75
CA LEU A 120 45.61 -45.74 7.27
C LEU A 120 45.57 -45.82 8.81
N THR A 121 45.48 -44.67 9.49
CA THR A 121 45.34 -44.63 10.95
C THR A 121 44.04 -45.29 11.42
N SER A 122 42.92 -45.05 10.73
CA SER A 122 41.64 -45.70 11.04
C SER A 122 41.71 -47.21 10.87
N ALA A 123 42.28 -47.68 9.75
CA ALA A 123 42.42 -49.12 9.49
C ALA A 123 43.34 -49.81 10.51
N GLN A 124 44.38 -49.12 10.98
CA GLN A 124 45.24 -49.63 12.05
C GLN A 124 44.47 -49.74 13.37
N ALA A 125 43.75 -48.70 13.76
CA ALA A 125 42.93 -48.72 14.98
C ALA A 125 41.85 -49.81 14.95
N GLU A 126 41.24 -50.08 13.79
CA GLU A 126 40.29 -51.17 13.61
C GLU A 126 40.95 -52.54 13.80
N ARG A 127 42.15 -52.75 13.23
CA ARG A 127 42.91 -54.00 13.43
C ARG A 127 43.28 -54.19 14.90
N ASP A 128 43.73 -53.14 15.56
CA ASP A 128 44.11 -53.20 16.97
C ASP A 128 42.90 -53.48 17.87
N ARG A 129 41.75 -52.86 17.55
CA ARG A 129 40.47 -53.15 18.21
C ARG A 129 40.06 -54.61 18.02
N ASN A 130 40.10 -55.11 16.79
CA ASN A 130 39.71 -56.49 16.48
C ASN A 130 40.63 -57.49 17.18
N ARG A 131 41.93 -57.19 17.24
CA ARG A 131 42.90 -57.98 18.00
C ARG A 131 42.56 -57.98 19.48
N ALA A 132 42.28 -56.81 20.05
CA ALA A 132 41.89 -56.71 21.46
C ALA A 132 40.60 -57.51 21.73
N THR A 133 39.57 -57.41 20.89
CA THR A 133 38.34 -58.18 21.10
C THR A 133 38.59 -59.69 21.06
N LEU A 134 39.40 -60.19 20.12
CA LEU A 134 39.75 -61.61 20.05
C LEU A 134 40.51 -62.08 21.30
N LEU A 135 41.46 -61.28 21.79
CA LEU A 135 42.23 -61.61 23.00
C LEU A 135 41.34 -61.60 24.25
N LYS A 136 40.34 -60.71 24.31
CA LYS A 136 39.36 -60.68 25.40
C LYS A 136 38.48 -61.92 25.40
N GLU A 137 38.00 -62.34 24.23
CA GLU A 137 37.22 -63.57 24.08
C GLU A 137 38.02 -64.82 24.47
N GLN A 138 39.33 -64.81 24.22
CA GLN A 138 40.25 -65.88 24.62
C GLN A 138 40.67 -65.83 26.10
N GLY A 139 40.20 -64.84 26.88
CA GLY A 139 40.59 -64.65 28.28
C GLY A 139 42.06 -64.25 28.49
N ALA A 140 42.75 -63.85 27.42
CA ALA A 140 44.16 -63.43 27.45
C ALA A 140 44.34 -61.95 27.84
N MET A 141 43.24 -61.19 27.92
CA MET A 141 43.19 -59.83 28.44
C MET A 141 41.88 -59.58 29.20
N SER A 142 41.93 -58.71 30.22
CA SER A 142 40.81 -58.34 31.09
C SER A 142 39.75 -57.48 30.40
#